data_AF-A0A2S4LX91-F1
#
_entry.id   AF-A0A2S4LX91-F1
#
_cell.length_a   1.000
_cell.length_b   1.000
_cell.length_c   1.000
_cell.angle_alpha   90.00
_cell.angle_beta   90.00
_cell.angle_gamma   90.00
#
_symmetry.space_group_name_H-M   'P 1'
#
loop_
_entity.id
_entity.type
_entity.pdbx_description
1 polymer ?
#
loop_
_entity_poly.entity_id
_entity_poly.type
_entity_poly.pdbx_seq_one_letter_code
_entity_poly.pdbx_strand_id
1 'polypeptide(L)'
;MTVRQLLANLDSSELTEWMAFERIEAIGEARADLRAGIIAAAVGNHGNRTLPKPYRASDFMPYLPRVEEKPIFFDDPEQQSATILKLVFNRT
;
A
#
# COMPACT_ATOMS: atom_id res chain seq x y z
N MET A 1 -15.68 -12.66 20.39
CA MET A 1 -15.67 -14.03 20.95
C MET A 1 -14.56 -14.08 21.99
N THR A 2 -14.82 -14.56 23.21
CA THR A 2 -13.76 -14.70 24.23
C THR A 2 -13.03 -16.03 24.07
N VAL A 3 -11.80 -16.15 24.59
CA VAL A 3 -11.04 -17.41 24.60
C VAL A 3 -11.86 -18.54 25.24
N ARG A 4 -12.58 -18.24 26.33
CA ARG A 4 -13.45 -19.21 27.02
C ARG A 4 -14.61 -19.70 26.16
N GLN A 5 -15.22 -18.82 25.37
CA GLN A 5 -16.30 -19.19 24.45
C GLN A 5 -15.79 -20.01 23.26
N LEU A 6 -14.57 -19.74 22.82
CA LEU A 6 -13.95 -20.42 21.68
C LEU A 6 -13.53 -21.85 22.07
N LEU A 7 -12.89 -22.00 23.23
CA LEU A 7 -12.50 -23.30 23.79
C LEU A 7 -13.66 -24.17 24.28
N ALA A 8 -14.89 -23.64 24.35
CA ALA A 8 -16.08 -24.43 24.63
C ALA A 8 -16.55 -25.26 23.42
N ASN A 9 -16.11 -24.90 22.21
CA ASN A 9 -16.54 -25.53 20.97
C ASN A 9 -15.37 -26.05 20.11
N LEU A 10 -14.13 -25.62 20.37
CA LEU A 10 -12.94 -25.95 19.60
C LEU A 10 -11.78 -26.26 20.56
N ASP A 11 -11.02 -27.32 20.30
CA ASP A 11 -9.85 -27.65 21.13
C ASP A 11 -8.65 -26.74 20.84
N SER A 12 -7.74 -26.61 21.80
CA SER A 12 -6.54 -25.79 21.67
C SER A 12 -5.57 -26.29 20.59
N SER A 13 -5.52 -27.61 20.38
CA SER A 13 -4.75 -28.23 19.29
C SER A 13 -5.28 -27.79 17.94
N GLU A 14 -6.60 -27.85 17.74
CA GLU A 14 -7.23 -27.44 16.49
C GLU A 14 -6.97 -25.95 16.20
N LEU A 15 -7.06 -25.09 17.22
CA LEU A 15 -6.70 -23.67 17.08
C LEU A 15 -5.24 -23.48 16.65
N THR A 16 -4.33 -24.28 17.21
CA THR A 16 -2.89 -24.25 16.88
C THR A 16 -2.65 -24.69 15.44
N GLU A 17 -3.37 -25.71 14.97
CA GLU A 17 -3.32 -26.17 13.58
C GLU A 17 -3.86 -25.12 12.61
N TRP A 18 -4.96 -24.44 12.94
CA TRP A 18 -5.46 -23.31 12.14
C TRP A 18 -4.46 -22.15 12.07
N MET A 19 -3.75 -21.85 13.16
CA MET A 19 -2.68 -20.86 13.15
C MET A 19 -1.48 -21.30 12.29
N ALA A 20 -1.14 -22.59 12.29
CA ALA A 20 -0.08 -23.12 11.42
C ALA A 20 -0.50 -23.07 9.95
N PHE A 21 -1.75 -23.44 9.65
CA PHE A 21 -2.33 -23.38 8.32
C PHE A 21 -2.37 -21.95 7.77
N GLU A 22 -2.78 -20.97 8.58
CA GLU A 22 -2.77 -19.56 8.19
C GLU A 22 -1.38 -19.08 7.78
N ARG A 23 -0.31 -19.53 8.43
CA ARG A 23 1.05 -19.15 8.04
C ARG A 23 1.48 -19.70 6.68
N ILE A 24 0.95 -20.86 6.30
CA ILE A 24 1.28 -21.54 5.03
C ILE A 24 0.46 -20.91 3.89
N GLU A 25 -0.86 -20.96 4.02
CA GLU A 25 -1.80 -20.59 2.96
C GLU A 25 -2.19 -19.11 2.99
N ALA A 26 -2.06 -18.42 4.13
CA ALA A 26 -2.57 -17.08 4.41
C ALA A 26 -4.06 -16.97 4.12
N ILE A 27 -4.88 -17.18 5.14
CA ILE A 27 -6.35 -17.08 5.00
C ILE A 27 -6.72 -15.63 4.66
N GLY A 28 -7.31 -15.43 3.48
CA GLY A 28 -7.89 -14.15 3.06
C GLY A 28 -7.34 -13.62 1.72
N GLU A 29 -7.81 -12.43 1.36
CA GLU A 29 -7.56 -11.82 0.04
C GLU A 29 -6.24 -11.02 -0.03
N ALA A 30 -5.52 -10.82 1.08
CA ALA A 30 -4.31 -9.99 1.08
C ALA A 30 -3.22 -10.51 0.09
N ARG A 31 -3.10 -11.84 -0.07
CA ARG A 31 -2.24 -12.42 -1.11
C ARG A 31 -2.80 -12.21 -2.52
N ALA A 32 -4.12 -12.25 -2.68
CA ALA A 32 -4.78 -12.00 -3.97
C ALA A 32 -4.61 -10.54 -4.41
N ASP A 33 -4.81 -9.59 -3.50
CA ASP A 33 -4.60 -8.16 -3.71
C ASP A 33 -3.13 -7.86 -4.07
N LEU A 34 -2.18 -8.53 -3.41
CA LEU A 34 -0.77 -8.42 -3.78
C LEU A 34 -0.52 -8.91 -5.22
N ARG A 35 -1.08 -10.06 -5.60
CA ARG A 35 -0.95 -10.57 -6.99
C ARG A 35 -1.57 -9.62 -8.00
N ALA A 36 -2.76 -9.08 -7.71
CA ALA A 36 -3.41 -8.08 -8.55
C ALA A 36 -2.56 -6.80 -8.67
N GLY A 37 -1.99 -6.33 -7.57
CA GLY A 37 -1.10 -5.18 -7.56
C GLY A 37 0.19 -5.40 -8.37
N ILE A 38 0.78 -6.60 -8.32
CA ILE A 38 1.94 -6.97 -9.15
C ILE A 38 1.61 -6.86 -10.63
N ILE A 39 0.46 -7.40 -11.06
CA ILE A 39 0.03 -7.35 -12.46
C ILE A 39 -0.23 -5.90 -12.88
N ALA A 40 -0.95 -5.13 -12.08
CA ALA A 40 -1.25 -3.72 -12.37
C ALA A 40 0.04 -2.87 -12.46
N ALA A 41 1.00 -3.10 -11.56
CA ALA A 41 2.30 -2.43 -11.61
C ALA A 41 3.11 -2.82 -12.85
N ALA A 42 3.12 -4.09 -13.24
CA ALA A 42 3.79 -4.54 -14.45
C ALA A 42 3.20 -3.86 -15.69
N VAL A 43 1.87 -3.82 -15.80
CA VAL A 43 1.16 -3.15 -16.91
C VAL A 43 1.43 -1.63 -16.89
N GLY A 44 1.33 -0.99 -15.73
CA GLY A 44 1.52 0.45 -15.59
C GLY A 44 2.95 0.91 -15.88
N ASN A 45 3.94 0.07 -15.61
CA ASN A 45 5.35 0.35 -15.89
C ASN A 45 5.79 -0.08 -17.31
N HIS A 46 4.94 -0.79 -18.05
CA HIS A 46 5.26 -1.23 -19.40
C HIS A 46 5.15 -0.09 -20.42
N GLY A 47 6.01 -0.12 -21.45
CA GLY A 47 6.03 0.82 -22.58
C GLY A 47 7.16 1.85 -22.50
N ASN A 48 7.20 2.76 -23.49
CA ASN A 48 8.29 3.74 -23.65
C ASN A 48 8.01 5.10 -23.00
N ARG A 49 7.09 5.18 -22.03
CA ARG A 49 6.80 6.44 -21.34
C ARG A 49 7.79 6.67 -20.20
N THR A 50 8.28 7.90 -20.06
CA THR A 50 9.05 8.29 -18.88
C THR A 50 8.10 8.56 -17.72
N LEU A 51 8.22 7.75 -16.66
CA LEU A 51 7.48 7.95 -15.41
C LEU A 51 8.35 8.75 -14.42
N PRO A 52 7.79 9.76 -13.71
CA PRO A 52 8.49 10.41 -12.61
C PRO A 52 8.94 9.42 -11.52
N LYS A 53 8.11 8.40 -11.27
CA LYS A 53 8.39 7.29 -10.36
C LYS A 53 7.68 6.03 -10.87
N PRO A 54 8.38 4.87 -10.94
CA PRO A 54 7.74 3.60 -11.28
C PRO A 54 6.67 3.20 -10.26
N TYR A 55 5.57 2.63 -10.72
CA TYR A 55 4.52 2.09 -9.86
C TYR A 55 4.99 0.85 -9.11
N ARG A 56 4.65 0.77 -7.83
CA ARG A 56 4.85 -0.41 -6.99
C ARG A 56 3.54 -1.19 -6.88
N ALA A 57 3.62 -2.50 -6.63
CA ALA A 57 2.43 -3.31 -6.39
C ALA A 57 1.57 -2.75 -5.24
N SER A 58 2.22 -2.23 -4.18
CA SER A 58 1.56 -1.59 -3.04
C SER A 58 0.71 -0.38 -3.40
N ASP A 59 1.02 0.32 -4.51
CA ASP A 59 0.26 1.51 -4.92
C ASP A 59 -1.18 1.14 -5.32
N PHE A 60 -1.39 -0.12 -5.71
CA PHE A 60 -2.67 -0.71 -6.12
C PHE A 60 -3.35 -1.52 -5.00
N MET A 61 -2.90 -1.42 -3.75
CA MET A 61 -3.47 -2.13 -2.59
C MET A 61 -4.12 -1.13 -1.62
N PRO A 62 -5.45 -0.88 -1.69
CA PRO A 62 -6.10 0.25 -1.01
C PRO A 62 -6.03 0.25 0.52
N TYR A 63 -5.87 -0.92 1.12
CA TYR A 63 -5.80 -1.11 2.57
C TYR A 63 -4.42 -0.81 3.15
N LEU A 64 -3.39 -0.63 2.32
CA LEU A 64 -2.07 -0.24 2.81
C LEU A 64 -2.06 1.26 3.16
N PRO A 65 -1.53 1.64 4.33
CA PRO A 65 -1.39 3.04 4.70
C PRO A 65 -0.49 3.74 3.68
N ARG A 66 -1.01 4.81 3.08
CA ARG A 66 -0.22 5.67 2.19
C ARG A 66 0.47 6.73 3.04
N VAL A 67 1.76 6.94 2.77
CA VAL A 67 2.43 8.12 3.31
C VAL A 67 1.83 9.31 2.59
N GLU A 68 1.10 10.15 3.32
CA GLU A 68 0.64 11.42 2.78
C GLU A 68 1.86 12.24 2.37
N GLU A 69 1.88 12.68 1.11
CA GLU A 69 2.90 13.63 0.67
C GLU A 69 2.66 14.94 1.41
N LYS A 70 3.51 15.21 2.40
CA LYS A 70 3.45 16.47 3.12
C LYS A 70 3.76 17.62 2.15
N PRO A 71 3.01 18.72 2.21
CA PRO A 71 3.33 19.88 1.40
C PRO A 71 4.75 20.36 1.73
N ILE A 72 5.51 20.69 0.68
CA ILE A 72 6.81 21.34 0.84
C ILE A 72 6.53 22.82 1.15
N PHE A 73 6.95 23.25 2.33
CA PHE A 73 6.97 24.66 2.72
C PHE A 73 8.42 25.10 2.81
N PHE A 74 8.77 26.16 2.08
CA PHE A 74 10.04 26.84 2.20
C PHE A 74 9.90 27.98 3.23
N ASP A 75 10.92 28.17 4.05
CA ASP A 75 10.98 29.29 5.02
C ASP A 75 11.11 30.65 4.30
N ASP A 76 11.70 30.65 3.11
CA ASP A 76 11.87 31.83 2.26
C ASP A 76 10.63 32.04 1.36
N PRO A 77 9.90 33.16 1.53
CA PRO A 77 8.71 33.47 0.73
C PRO A 77 8.99 33.60 -0.77
N GLU A 78 10.19 34.06 -1.16
CA GLU A 78 10.53 34.21 -2.58
C GLU A 78 10.73 32.84 -3.24
N GLN A 79 11.40 31.91 -2.56
CA GLN A 79 11.55 30.52 -3.00
C GLN A 79 10.21 29.79 -3.08
N GLN A 80 9.32 30.04 -2.12
CA GLN A 80 7.96 29.48 -2.14
C GLN A 80 7.18 29.97 -3.37
N SER A 81 7.19 31.28 -3.61
CA SER A 81 6.52 31.92 -4.76
C SER A 81 7.06 31.38 -6.10
N ALA A 82 8.38 31.35 -6.26
CA ALA A 82 9.03 30.84 -7.47
C ALA A 82 8.66 29.37 -7.73
N THR A 83 8.61 28.54 -6.68
CA THR A 83 8.24 27.13 -6.81
C THR A 83 6.78 26.96 -7.23
N ILE A 84 5.86 27.76 -6.69
CA ILE A 84 4.45 27.76 -7.07
C ILE A 84 4.29 28.20 -8.53
N LEU A 85 4.96 29.28 -8.94
CA LEU A 85 4.89 29.78 -10.31
C LEU A 85 5.40 28.76 -11.33
N LYS A 86 6.47 28.03 -10.96
CA LYS A 86 7.03 26.96 -11.78
C LYS A 86 6.10 25.74 -11.86
N LEU A 87 5.59 25.25 -10.73
CA LEU A 87 4.80 24.01 -10.69
C LEU A 87 3.37 24.19 -11.22
N VAL A 88 2.75 25.33 -10.98
CA VAL A 88 1.33 25.58 -11.34
C VAL A 88 1.21 26.21 -12.71
N PHE A 89 2.08 27.17 -13.04
CA PHE A 89 1.95 27.98 -14.26
C PHE A 89 3.04 27.72 -15.29
N ASN A 90 4.03 26.87 -14.98
CA ASN A 90 5.19 26.58 -15.82
C ASN A 90 5.95 27.87 -16.22
N ARG A 91 6.00 28.85 -15.31
CA ARG A 91 6.71 30.13 -15.47
C ARG A 91 7.91 30.16 -14.51
N THR A 92 9.05 30.66 -14.99
CA THR A 92 10.23 30.96 -14.16
C THR A 92 10.16 32.36 -13.61
#